data_AF-A0A8J3NX31-F1
#
_entry.id   AF-A0A8J3NX31-F1
#
_cell.length_a   1.000
_cell.length_b   1.000
_cell.length_c   1.000
_cell.angle_alpha   90.00
_cell.angle_beta   90.00
_cell.angle_gamma   90.00
#
_symmetry.space_group_name_H-M   'P 1'
#
loop_
_entity.id
_entity.type
_entity.pdbx_description
1 polymer ?
#
loop_
_entity_poly.entity_id
_entity_poly.type
_entity_poly.pdbx_seq_one_letter_code
_entity_poly.pdbx_strand_id
1 'polypeptide(L)'
;MSKYEALTAHLNGQPADTHEVRMSFTALEQIVGPLPPNARQDRTWWGNTTNPTRVQAQAWQAAGWVVAPQGVSLTAELVVFVRGHVQRRNLGSPVTIGRAVAPADAAMPIAEDQTEAVTQSLLVAYLMREGWRIERTADTASREQGIDVVASRDGRILAVEVKGYPSTSYSDPSRAYEVKPTRPAGQARQWYSHALLKALLTRDAHPTYEIAIGLPDMRTYRLLHERTANSLRELQIRLAFIKPSGEVSWLPGPL
;
A
#
# COMPACT_ATOMS: atom_id res chain seq x y z
N MET A 1 -17.61 -16.49 30.99
CA MET A 1 -18.02 -15.11 30.74
C MET A 1 -16.80 -14.29 30.38
N SER A 2 -16.81 -13.65 29.22
CA SER A 2 -15.68 -12.82 28.77
C SER A 2 -15.77 -11.46 29.44
N LYS A 3 -14.64 -10.87 29.82
CA LYS A 3 -14.56 -9.51 30.38
C LYS A 3 -15.33 -8.46 29.55
N TYR A 4 -15.46 -8.68 28.24
CA TYR A 4 -16.09 -7.74 27.31
C TYR A 4 -17.55 -8.07 26.96
N GLU A 5 -18.16 -9.07 27.61
CA GLU A 5 -19.54 -9.48 27.35
C GLU A 5 -20.56 -8.35 27.64
N ALA A 6 -20.28 -7.53 28.64
CA ALA A 6 -21.07 -6.33 28.94
C ALA A 6 -21.03 -5.28 27.81
N LEU A 7 -19.90 -5.16 27.11
CA LEU A 7 -19.79 -4.29 25.93
C LEU A 7 -20.61 -4.83 24.76
N THR A 8 -20.62 -6.15 24.56
CA THR A 8 -21.47 -6.79 23.56
C THR A 8 -22.94 -6.48 23.82
N ALA A 9 -23.41 -6.64 25.06
CA ALA A 9 -24.78 -6.35 25.44
C ALA A 9 -25.14 -4.87 25.25
N HIS A 10 -24.25 -3.95 25.66
CA HIS A 10 -24.44 -2.50 25.50
C HIS A 10 -24.60 -2.09 24.03
N LEU A 11 -23.78 -2.65 23.14
CA LEU A 11 -23.82 -2.35 21.71
C LEU A 11 -25.01 -3.01 20.99
N ASN A 12 -25.42 -4.21 21.42
CA ASN A 12 -26.65 -4.85 20.94
C ASN A 12 -27.92 -4.09 21.34
N GLY A 13 -27.91 -3.44 22.50
CA GLY A 13 -29.05 -2.65 22.99
C GLY A 13 -29.26 -1.32 22.27
N GLN A 14 -28.39 -0.94 21.34
CA GLN A 14 -28.51 0.32 20.61
C GLN A 14 -29.68 0.28 19.62
N PRO A 15 -30.48 1.36 19.51
CA PRO A 15 -31.58 1.46 18.56
C PRO A 15 -31.17 1.13 17.11
N ALA A 16 -32.10 0.57 16.32
CA ALA A 16 -31.84 0.09 14.97
C ALA A 16 -31.31 1.17 14.00
N ASP A 17 -31.71 2.42 14.22
CA ASP A 17 -31.34 3.64 13.52
C ASP A 17 -30.03 4.28 14.02
N THR A 18 -29.48 3.79 15.13
CA THR A 18 -28.17 4.25 15.63
C THR A 18 -27.07 3.55 14.85
N HIS A 19 -26.41 4.28 13.95
CA HIS A 19 -25.32 3.75 13.11
C HIS A 19 -23.92 4.03 13.65
N GLU A 20 -23.81 4.91 14.65
CA GLU A 20 -22.54 5.31 15.27
C GLU A 20 -22.71 5.53 16.78
N VAL A 21 -21.77 4.99 17.57
CA VAL A 21 -21.70 5.16 19.03
C VAL A 21 -20.31 5.65 19.40
N ARG A 22 -20.24 6.83 20.02
CA ARG A 22 -19.00 7.44 20.52
C ARG A 22 -18.89 7.19 22.01
N MET A 23 -17.78 6.63 22.45
CA MET A 23 -17.55 6.30 23.87
C MET A 23 -16.17 6.75 24.32
N SER A 24 -16.10 7.39 25.47
CA SER A 24 -14.83 7.64 26.14
C SER A 24 -14.28 6.35 26.76
N PHE A 25 -12.98 6.29 27.02
CA PHE A 25 -12.34 5.16 27.69
C PHE A 25 -12.90 5.01 29.10
N THR A 26 -13.14 6.11 29.80
CA THR A 26 -13.82 6.09 31.10
C THR A 26 -15.21 5.48 31.01
N ALA A 27 -16.03 5.84 30.02
CA ALA A 27 -17.36 5.27 29.84
C ALA A 27 -17.29 3.76 29.51
N LEU A 28 -16.29 3.34 28.75
CA LEU A 28 -16.05 1.92 28.49
C LEU A 28 -15.60 1.17 29.74
N GLU A 29 -14.75 1.76 30.56
CA GLU A 29 -14.28 1.15 31.81
C GLU A 29 -15.41 0.95 32.82
N GLN A 30 -16.44 1.81 32.81
CA GLN A 30 -17.65 1.57 33.60
C GLN A 30 -18.44 0.34 33.13
N ILE A 31 -18.25 -0.09 31.88
CA ILE A 31 -18.96 -1.24 31.29
C ILE A 31 -18.13 -2.52 31.40
N VAL A 32 -16.82 -2.48 31.10
CA VAL A 32 -15.96 -3.69 31.00
C VAL A 32 -14.92 -3.79 32.12
N GLY A 33 -14.91 -2.84 33.06
CA GLY A 33 -13.83 -2.67 34.02
C GLY A 33 -12.58 -2.03 33.41
N PRO A 34 -11.49 -1.87 34.19
CA PRO A 34 -10.31 -1.10 33.78
C PRO A 34 -9.70 -1.63 32.48
N LEU A 35 -9.43 -0.73 31.53
CA LEU A 35 -8.82 -1.09 30.26
C LEU A 35 -7.33 -1.40 30.49
N PRO A 36 -6.76 -2.38 29.78
CA PRO A 36 -5.33 -2.66 29.89
C PRO A 36 -4.50 -1.46 29.40
N PRO A 37 -3.27 -1.25 29.91
CA PRO A 37 -2.40 -0.15 29.46
C PRO A 37 -2.23 -0.06 27.95
N ASN A 38 -2.17 -1.22 27.26
CA ASN A 38 -2.07 -1.29 25.81
C ASN A 38 -3.26 -0.67 25.06
N ALA A 39 -4.46 -0.61 25.65
CA ALA A 39 -5.61 0.06 25.04
C ALA A 39 -5.41 1.59 24.98
N ARG A 40 -4.58 2.15 25.88
CA ARG A 40 -4.24 3.58 25.95
C ARG A 40 -2.95 3.94 25.21
N GLN A 41 -2.07 2.96 25.01
CA GLN A 41 -0.75 3.16 24.39
C GLN A 41 -0.68 2.76 22.92
N ASP A 42 -1.46 1.75 22.51
CA ASP A 42 -1.41 1.18 21.16
C ASP A 42 -2.79 1.21 20.50
N ARG A 43 -2.92 2.09 19.51
CA ARG A 43 -4.15 2.23 18.73
C ARG A 43 -4.57 0.92 18.03
N THR A 44 -3.62 0.04 17.69
CA THR A 44 -3.92 -1.24 17.02
C THR A 44 -4.66 -2.22 17.91
N TRP A 45 -4.67 -1.99 19.24
CA TRP A 45 -5.46 -2.76 20.19
C TRP A 45 -6.96 -2.71 19.90
N TRP A 46 -7.45 -1.56 19.39
CA TRP A 46 -8.82 -1.30 18.96
C TRP A 46 -9.13 -1.79 17.53
N GLY A 47 -8.15 -2.43 16.87
CA GLY A 47 -8.28 -2.86 15.48
C GLY A 47 -9.36 -3.94 15.30
N ASN A 48 -10.16 -3.79 14.26
CA ASN A 48 -11.08 -4.84 13.81
C ASN A 48 -10.29 -6.04 13.26
N THR A 49 -10.63 -7.25 13.69
CA THR A 49 -9.86 -8.46 13.38
C THR A 49 -10.72 -9.71 13.46
N THR A 50 -10.43 -10.68 12.59
CA THR A 50 -11.01 -12.03 12.61
C THR A 50 -10.20 -13.02 13.44
N ASN A 51 -9.10 -12.58 14.08
CA ASN A 51 -8.24 -13.45 14.88
C ASN A 51 -8.98 -13.85 16.19
N PRO A 52 -9.20 -15.15 16.44
CA PRO A 52 -9.96 -15.60 17.60
C PRO A 52 -9.30 -15.28 18.95
N THR A 53 -7.99 -15.00 18.99
CA THR A 53 -7.28 -14.68 20.23
C THR A 53 -7.47 -13.23 20.68
N ARG A 54 -8.05 -12.37 19.83
CA ARG A 54 -8.32 -10.95 20.12
C ARG A 54 -9.72 -10.80 20.74
N VAL A 55 -9.86 -11.32 21.95
CA VAL A 55 -11.14 -11.41 22.68
C VAL A 55 -11.87 -10.07 22.86
N GLN A 56 -11.13 -8.96 22.92
CA GLN A 56 -11.74 -7.62 22.99
C GLN A 56 -12.47 -7.27 21.70
N ALA A 57 -11.86 -7.56 20.54
CA ALA A 57 -12.39 -7.19 19.25
C ALA A 57 -13.61 -8.04 18.85
N GLN A 58 -13.67 -9.27 19.35
CA GLN A 58 -14.86 -10.10 19.20
C GLN A 58 -16.09 -9.51 19.89
N ALA A 59 -15.93 -8.75 20.97
CA ALA A 59 -17.08 -8.26 21.73
C ALA A 59 -17.96 -7.29 20.93
N TRP A 60 -17.35 -6.24 20.35
CA TRP A 60 -18.11 -5.31 19.50
C TRP A 60 -18.52 -5.94 18.17
N GLN A 61 -17.70 -6.83 17.60
CA GLN A 61 -18.04 -7.51 16.33
C GLN A 61 -19.18 -8.51 16.46
N ALA A 62 -19.27 -9.22 17.59
CA ALA A 62 -20.39 -10.12 17.89
C ALA A 62 -21.71 -9.34 18.01
N ALA A 63 -21.65 -8.06 18.38
CA ALA A 63 -22.79 -7.16 18.39
C ALA A 63 -23.10 -6.51 17.03
N GLY A 64 -22.35 -6.83 15.97
CA GLY A 64 -22.52 -6.21 14.65
C GLY A 64 -21.93 -4.80 14.53
N TRP A 65 -20.93 -4.48 15.35
CA TRP A 65 -20.21 -3.22 15.34
C TRP A 65 -18.74 -3.40 14.96
N VAL A 66 -18.15 -2.37 14.39
CA VAL A 66 -16.72 -2.25 14.12
C VAL A 66 -16.22 -0.90 14.59
N VAL A 67 -14.94 -0.78 14.94
CA VAL A 67 -14.34 0.53 15.21
C VAL A 67 -14.19 1.28 13.89
N ALA A 68 -14.65 2.53 13.83
CA ALA A 68 -14.63 3.34 12.62
C ALA A 68 -13.20 3.58 12.12
N PRO A 69 -12.97 3.70 10.79
CA PRO A 69 -11.70 4.20 10.28
C PRO A 69 -11.38 5.53 10.93
N GLN A 70 -10.19 5.64 11.52
CA GLN A 70 -9.75 6.83 12.26
C GLN A 70 -10.55 7.15 13.55
N GLY A 71 -11.52 6.31 13.95
CA GLY A 71 -12.40 6.51 15.11
C GLY A 71 -11.80 6.16 16.47
N VAL A 72 -10.48 6.31 16.65
CA VAL A 72 -9.82 6.11 17.95
C VAL A 72 -8.90 7.29 18.19
N SER A 73 -9.09 7.98 19.30
CA SER A 73 -8.19 9.03 19.78
C SER A 73 -7.64 8.60 21.12
N LEU A 74 -6.33 8.34 21.20
CA LEU A 74 -5.67 8.03 22.46
C LEU A 74 -5.53 9.30 23.34
N THR A 75 -5.32 10.46 22.71
CA THR A 75 -5.20 11.75 23.42
C THR A 75 -6.53 12.21 23.99
N ALA A 76 -7.63 12.04 23.24
CA ALA A 76 -8.98 12.36 23.72
C ALA A 76 -9.66 11.17 24.42
N GLU A 77 -8.93 10.05 24.57
CA GLU A 77 -9.41 8.80 25.17
C GLU A 77 -10.81 8.42 24.70
N LEU A 78 -10.98 8.34 23.37
CA LEU A 78 -12.27 8.15 22.71
C LEU A 78 -12.17 7.05 21.67
N VAL A 79 -13.23 6.23 21.57
CA VAL A 79 -13.45 5.31 20.46
C VAL A 79 -14.85 5.49 19.87
N VAL A 80 -14.93 5.29 18.56
CA VAL A 80 -16.15 5.38 17.77
C VAL A 80 -16.43 4.01 17.16
N PHE A 81 -17.56 3.43 17.54
CA PHE A 81 -18.10 2.22 16.95
C PHE A 81 -19.12 2.58 15.88
N VAL A 82 -19.09 1.91 14.73
CA VAL A 82 -20.09 2.03 13.67
C VAL A 82 -20.70 0.68 13.36
N ARG A 83 -21.98 0.65 12.98
CA ARG A 83 -22.65 -0.59 12.57
C ARG A 83 -21.95 -1.17 11.34
N GLY A 84 -21.64 -2.45 11.41
CA GLY A 84 -20.97 -3.16 10.34
C GLY A 84 -20.36 -4.46 10.85
N HIS A 85 -20.15 -5.39 9.93
CA HIS A 85 -19.34 -6.57 10.20
C HIS A 85 -17.96 -6.38 9.59
N VAL A 86 -16.94 -6.93 10.25
CA VAL A 86 -15.70 -7.23 9.54
C VAL A 86 -16.10 -8.16 8.40
N GLN A 87 -16.04 -7.67 7.16
CA GLN A 87 -16.28 -8.52 6.00
C GLN A 87 -15.40 -9.76 6.19
N ARG A 88 -16.04 -10.91 6.42
CA ARG A 88 -15.43 -12.17 6.04
C ARG A 88 -15.21 -11.99 4.55
N ARG A 89 -13.99 -11.64 4.16
CA ARG A 89 -13.57 -11.84 2.78
C ARG A 89 -13.94 -13.29 2.52
N ASN A 90 -14.94 -13.51 1.66
CA ASN A 90 -15.01 -14.72 0.86
C ASN A 90 -13.71 -14.72 0.07
N LEU A 91 -12.70 -15.28 0.73
CA LEU A 91 -11.44 -15.65 0.17
C LEU A 91 -11.77 -16.77 -0.81
N GLY A 92 -12.05 -16.42 -2.07
CA GLY A 92 -11.50 -17.23 -3.14
C GLY A 92 -10.04 -17.44 -2.75
N SER A 93 -9.69 -18.68 -2.45
CA SER A 93 -8.48 -19.07 -1.73
C SER A 93 -7.29 -18.18 -2.11
N PRO A 94 -6.66 -17.47 -1.17
CA PRO A 94 -5.44 -16.77 -1.50
C PRO A 94 -4.44 -17.86 -1.88
N VAL A 95 -3.91 -17.78 -3.10
CA VAL A 95 -2.68 -18.49 -3.44
C VAL A 95 -1.68 -18.10 -2.37
N THR A 96 -1.39 -19.05 -1.47
CA THR A 96 -0.41 -18.87 -0.40
C THR A 96 0.95 -18.92 -1.05
N ILE A 97 1.43 -17.77 -1.54
CA ILE A 97 2.85 -17.63 -1.87
C ILE A 97 3.56 -17.43 -0.54
N GLY A 98 4.22 -18.50 -0.09
CA GLY A 98 4.89 -18.65 1.20
C GLY A 98 5.64 -17.40 1.65
N ARG A 99 5.49 -17.08 2.93
CA ARG A 99 6.28 -16.09 3.64
C ARG A 99 7.65 -16.70 3.93
N ALA A 100 8.65 -16.45 3.09
CA ALA A 100 10.04 -16.63 3.48
C ALA A 100 10.38 -15.54 4.51
N VAL A 101 10.73 -15.97 5.73
CA VAL A 101 11.39 -15.12 6.72
C VAL A 101 12.86 -15.04 6.29
N ALA A 102 13.31 -13.88 5.84
CA ALA A 102 14.74 -13.60 5.66
C ALA A 102 15.27 -12.87 6.92
N PRO A 103 16.49 -13.17 7.38
CA PRO A 103 17.08 -12.51 8.54
C PRO A 103 17.43 -11.04 8.25
N ALA A 104 17.53 -10.27 9.33
CA ALA A 104 17.97 -8.89 9.34
C ALA A 104 19.48 -8.77 9.07
N ASP A 105 19.88 -7.55 8.71
CA ASP A 105 21.26 -7.03 8.66
C ASP A 105 22.07 -7.22 7.36
N ALA A 106 21.87 -6.26 6.45
CA ALA A 106 22.93 -5.41 5.90
C ALA A 106 22.25 -4.17 5.27
N ALA A 107 22.32 -3.04 5.97
CA ALA A 107 21.72 -1.78 5.52
C ALA A 107 22.56 -1.17 4.39
N MET A 108 22.09 -1.28 3.14
CA MET A 108 22.42 -0.29 2.12
C MET A 108 21.69 1.01 2.47
N PRO A 109 22.30 2.19 2.29
CA PRO A 109 21.66 3.46 2.59
C PRO A 109 20.40 3.58 1.75
N ILE A 110 19.27 3.74 2.43
CA ILE A 110 17.94 3.87 1.85
C ILE A 110 17.90 5.28 1.26
N ALA A 111 17.90 5.41 -0.07
CA ALA A 111 17.65 6.70 -0.71
C ALA A 111 16.17 7.05 -0.52
N GLU A 112 15.82 7.68 0.60
CA GLU A 112 14.44 7.84 1.09
C GLU A 112 13.53 8.76 0.26
N ASP A 113 13.99 9.36 -0.84
CA ASP A 113 13.26 10.43 -1.54
C ASP A 113 13.08 10.27 -3.07
N GLN A 114 13.13 9.04 -3.62
CA GLN A 114 12.93 8.85 -5.07
C GLN A 114 11.42 8.85 -5.44
N THR A 115 10.86 10.04 -5.60
CA THR A 115 9.46 10.26 -6.03
C THR A 115 9.21 9.78 -7.47
N GLU A 116 7.94 9.63 -7.87
CA GLU A 116 7.58 9.22 -9.24
C GLU A 116 8.17 10.17 -10.30
N ALA A 117 8.09 11.48 -10.07
CA ALA A 117 8.66 12.50 -10.96
C ALA A 117 10.19 12.40 -11.07
N VAL A 118 10.89 12.13 -9.96
CA VAL A 118 12.35 11.93 -9.97
C VAL A 118 12.71 10.65 -10.71
N THR A 119 12.03 9.53 -10.43
CA THR A 119 12.24 8.26 -11.14
C THR A 119 12.00 8.41 -12.63
N GLN A 120 10.92 9.10 -13.03
CA GLN A 120 10.58 9.37 -14.42
C GLN A 120 11.67 10.21 -15.09
N SER A 121 12.11 11.29 -14.45
CA SER A 121 13.16 12.17 -14.99
C SER A 121 14.48 11.43 -15.20
N LEU A 122 14.88 10.58 -14.26
CA LEU A 122 16.09 9.76 -14.36
C LEU A 122 15.98 8.73 -15.50
N LEU A 123 14.80 8.09 -15.65
CA LEU A 123 14.54 7.17 -16.75
C LEU A 123 14.58 7.88 -18.11
N VAL A 124 13.95 9.04 -18.23
CA VAL A 124 13.94 9.85 -19.45
C VAL A 124 15.37 10.24 -19.85
N ALA A 125 16.16 10.75 -18.90
CA ALA A 125 17.56 11.10 -19.14
C ALA A 125 18.40 9.89 -19.59
N TYR A 126 18.17 8.72 -18.98
CA TYR A 126 18.80 7.48 -19.41
C TYR A 126 18.40 7.10 -20.84
N LEU A 127 17.09 7.08 -21.16
CA LEU A 127 16.58 6.69 -22.48
C LEU A 127 17.12 7.60 -23.59
N MET A 128 17.16 8.92 -23.37
CA MET A 128 17.72 9.88 -24.33
C MET A 128 19.22 9.62 -24.58
N ARG A 129 19.99 9.33 -23.52
CA ARG A 129 21.42 8.97 -23.64
C ARG A 129 21.62 7.66 -24.41
N GLU A 130 20.70 6.72 -24.24
CA GLU A 130 20.66 5.46 -25.00
C GLU A 130 20.04 5.61 -26.40
N GLY A 131 19.86 6.83 -26.91
CA GLY A 131 19.41 7.08 -28.28
C GLY A 131 17.92 6.85 -28.54
N TRP A 132 17.10 6.75 -27.49
CA TRP A 132 15.65 6.77 -27.64
C TRP A 132 15.13 8.19 -27.81
N ARG A 133 14.17 8.38 -28.72
CA ARG A 133 13.39 9.61 -28.83
C ARG A 133 12.22 9.55 -27.88
N ILE A 134 12.05 10.56 -27.03
CA ILE A 134 10.88 10.66 -26.14
C ILE A 134 9.72 11.23 -26.94
N GLU A 135 8.66 10.44 -27.13
CA GLU A 135 7.46 10.83 -27.87
C GLU A 135 6.44 11.49 -26.93
N ARG A 136 6.34 11.00 -25.68
CA ARG A 136 5.44 11.53 -24.67
C ARG A 136 5.98 11.31 -23.26
N THR A 137 5.83 12.32 -22.41
CA THR A 137 5.88 12.20 -20.95
C THR A 137 4.56 12.70 -20.40
N ALA A 138 3.89 11.96 -19.52
CA ALA A 138 2.68 12.47 -18.89
C ALA A 138 3.03 13.75 -18.10
N ASP A 139 2.49 14.88 -18.54
CA ASP A 139 2.71 16.18 -17.94
C ASP A 139 1.94 16.21 -16.61
N THR A 140 2.65 16.30 -15.48
CA THR A 140 2.09 16.12 -14.12
C THR A 140 1.03 17.18 -13.77
N ALA A 141 0.92 18.24 -14.57
CA ALA A 141 -0.09 19.29 -14.48
C ALA A 141 -1.38 18.99 -15.26
N SER A 142 -1.36 18.06 -16.23
CA SER A 142 -2.50 17.68 -17.06
C SER A 142 -3.01 16.30 -16.65
N ARG A 143 -4.24 16.21 -16.15
CA ARG A 143 -4.90 14.94 -15.79
C ARG A 143 -5.33 14.14 -17.04
N GLU A 144 -4.50 14.05 -18.06
CA GLU A 144 -4.76 13.15 -19.17
C GLU A 144 -4.38 11.71 -18.79
N GLN A 145 -5.30 10.78 -19.04
CA GLN A 145 -5.07 9.35 -18.90
C GLN A 145 -4.03 8.91 -19.95
N GLY A 146 -2.75 8.90 -19.58
CA GLY A 146 -1.65 8.57 -20.49
C GLY A 146 -0.59 7.70 -19.83
N ILE A 147 0.11 6.92 -20.65
CA ILE A 147 1.31 6.15 -20.29
C ILE A 147 2.38 7.14 -19.81
N ASP A 148 3.05 6.86 -18.68
CA ASP A 148 3.96 7.82 -18.03
C ASP A 148 5.14 8.23 -18.92
N VAL A 149 5.74 7.28 -19.64
CA VAL A 149 6.78 7.53 -20.65
C VAL A 149 6.52 6.69 -21.90
N VAL A 150 6.54 7.33 -23.07
CA VAL A 150 6.58 6.66 -24.36
C VAL A 150 7.81 7.12 -25.13
N ALA A 151 8.62 6.17 -25.58
CA ALA A 151 9.84 6.44 -26.32
C ALA A 151 9.94 5.55 -27.57
N SER A 152 10.55 6.07 -28.64
CA SER A 152 10.74 5.34 -29.90
C SER A 152 12.23 5.22 -30.25
N ARG A 153 12.62 4.07 -30.82
CA ARG A 153 13.96 3.83 -31.35
C ARG A 153 13.93 2.72 -32.39
N ASP A 154 14.51 2.94 -33.56
CA ASP A 154 14.68 1.91 -34.61
C ASP A 154 13.38 1.15 -34.95
N GLY A 155 12.25 1.87 -35.04
CA GLY A 155 10.93 1.30 -35.31
C GLY A 155 10.25 0.61 -34.11
N ARG A 156 10.92 0.55 -32.96
CA ARG A 156 10.40 0.03 -31.68
C ARG A 156 9.77 1.16 -30.89
N ILE A 157 8.69 0.87 -30.19
CA ILE A 157 8.04 1.80 -29.27
C ILE A 157 8.05 1.17 -27.88
N LEU A 158 8.65 1.86 -26.92
CA LEU A 158 8.70 1.48 -25.51
C LEU A 158 7.72 2.34 -24.72
N ALA A 159 6.76 1.69 -24.07
CA ALA A 159 5.83 2.29 -23.12
C ALA A 159 6.20 1.87 -21.69
N VAL A 160 6.46 2.84 -20.83
CA VAL A 160 6.86 2.61 -19.44
C VAL A 160 5.86 3.23 -18.47
N GLU A 161 5.31 2.40 -17.58
CA GLU A 161 4.62 2.88 -16.37
C GLU A 161 5.66 3.06 -15.26
N VAL A 162 5.77 4.26 -14.73
CA VAL A 162 6.74 4.65 -13.71
C VAL A 162 6.05 4.75 -12.35
N LYS A 163 6.69 4.25 -11.30
CA LYS A 163 6.26 4.52 -9.91
C LYS A 163 7.44 5.03 -9.09
N GLY A 164 7.18 5.89 -8.11
CA GLY A 164 8.18 6.28 -7.10
C GLY A 164 8.28 5.28 -5.96
N TYR A 165 8.97 5.65 -4.88
CA TYR A 165 8.94 4.96 -3.58
C TYR A 165 8.28 5.85 -2.53
N PRO A 166 7.46 5.30 -1.60
CA PRO A 166 6.77 6.12 -0.62
C PRO A 166 7.79 6.79 0.30
N SER A 167 7.77 8.13 0.32
CA SER A 167 8.54 8.91 1.29
C SER A 167 8.13 8.53 2.72
N THR A 168 9.08 8.55 3.63
CA THR A 168 8.84 8.37 5.07
C THR A 168 8.25 9.62 5.72
N SER A 169 8.31 10.77 5.05
CA SER A 169 7.80 12.09 5.46
C SER A 169 6.70 12.63 4.53
N TYR A 170 5.83 13.52 5.04
CA TYR A 170 4.80 14.20 4.23
C TYR A 170 5.42 15.28 3.33
N SER A 171 4.87 15.45 2.12
CA SER A 171 5.24 16.50 1.16
C SER A 171 4.71 17.90 1.53
N ASP A 172 3.98 18.01 2.65
CA ASP A 172 3.43 19.26 3.19
C ASP A 172 4.44 19.89 4.17
N PRO A 173 4.92 21.13 3.93
CA PRO A 173 5.87 21.82 4.82
C PRO A 173 5.37 21.95 6.27
N SER A 174 4.05 21.97 6.48
CA SER A 174 3.45 22.04 7.81
C SER A 174 3.48 20.71 8.58
N ARG A 175 3.81 19.60 7.91
CA ARG A 175 3.81 18.23 8.45
C ARG A 175 5.14 17.50 8.23
N ALA A 176 6.21 18.24 7.93
CA ALA A 176 7.54 17.71 7.67
C ALA A 176 8.12 16.87 8.84
N TYR A 177 7.64 17.09 10.07
CA TYR A 177 8.06 16.38 11.28
C TYR A 177 7.22 15.13 11.62
N GLU A 178 6.20 14.80 10.81
CA GLU A 178 5.35 13.62 11.02
C GLU A 178 5.84 12.42 10.20
N VAL A 179 6.19 11.33 10.88
CA VAL A 179 6.50 10.04 10.23
C VAL A 179 5.20 9.41 9.72
N LYS A 180 5.13 9.07 8.42
CA LYS A 180 3.92 8.48 7.82
C LYS A 180 3.56 7.14 8.49
N PRO A 181 2.30 6.92 8.92
CA PRO A 181 1.89 5.79 9.76
C PRO A 181 1.83 4.41 9.06
N THR A 182 2.06 4.32 7.76
CA THR A 182 2.05 3.05 7.00
C THR A 182 3.45 2.54 6.71
N ARG A 183 3.76 1.31 7.16
CA ARG A 183 5.04 0.62 6.84
C ARG A 183 5.32 0.73 5.32
N PRO A 184 6.45 1.31 4.89
CA PRO A 184 6.76 1.58 3.48
C PRO A 184 6.56 0.37 2.55
N ALA A 185 6.84 -0.85 3.04
CA ALA A 185 6.68 -2.08 2.28
C ALA A 185 5.23 -2.41 1.86
N GLY A 186 4.24 -2.00 2.66
CA GLY A 186 2.82 -2.20 2.33
C GLY A 186 2.35 -1.29 1.20
N GLN A 187 2.81 -0.04 1.22
CA GLN A 187 2.55 0.96 0.18
C GLN A 187 3.25 0.59 -1.13
N ALA A 188 4.52 0.16 -1.06
CA ALA A 188 5.27 -0.30 -2.23
C ALA A 188 4.57 -1.47 -2.95
N ARG A 189 4.02 -2.44 -2.21
CA ARG A 189 3.24 -3.54 -2.81
C ARG A 189 2.02 -3.04 -3.58
N GLN A 190 1.26 -2.12 -3.00
CA GLN A 190 0.10 -1.55 -3.66
C GLN A 190 0.50 -0.82 -4.95
N TRP A 191 1.56 -0.02 -4.90
CA TRP A 191 2.07 0.70 -6.07
C TRP A 191 2.57 -0.23 -7.17
N TYR A 192 3.26 -1.32 -6.80
CA TYR A 192 3.66 -2.38 -7.72
C TYR A 192 2.47 -3.04 -8.40
N SER A 193 1.40 -3.36 -7.65
CA SER A 193 0.18 -3.94 -8.20
C SER A 193 -0.54 -2.98 -9.16
N HIS A 194 -0.58 -1.68 -8.85
CA HIS A 194 -1.16 -0.67 -9.75
C HIS A 194 -0.35 -0.56 -11.05
N ALA A 195 0.98 -0.54 -10.96
CA ALA A 195 1.83 -0.49 -12.15
C ALA A 195 1.68 -1.73 -13.03
N LEU A 196 1.58 -2.92 -12.41
CA LEU A 196 1.36 -4.17 -13.14
C LEU A 196 0.01 -4.18 -13.86
N LEU A 197 -1.06 -3.76 -13.19
CA LEU A 197 -2.38 -3.68 -13.82
C LEU A 197 -2.36 -2.71 -15.01
N LYS A 198 -1.77 -1.53 -14.85
CA LYS A 198 -1.66 -0.58 -15.95
C LYS A 198 -0.80 -1.10 -17.09
N ALA A 199 0.32 -1.75 -16.82
CA ALA A 199 1.16 -2.38 -17.85
C ALA A 199 0.37 -3.41 -18.67
N LEU A 200 -0.44 -4.24 -18.01
CA LEU A 200 -1.33 -5.20 -18.69
C LEU A 200 -2.34 -4.49 -19.60
N LEU A 201 -3.03 -3.46 -19.08
CA LEU A 201 -4.00 -2.69 -19.87
C LEU A 201 -3.34 -2.00 -21.07
N THR A 202 -2.15 -1.42 -20.89
CA THR A 202 -1.39 -0.78 -21.97
C THR A 202 -0.96 -1.79 -23.02
N ARG A 203 -0.55 -3.00 -22.62
CA ARG A 203 -0.18 -4.08 -23.54
C ARG A 203 -1.34 -4.46 -24.45
N ASP A 204 -2.54 -4.59 -23.89
CA ASP A 204 -3.73 -4.96 -24.65
C ASP A 204 -4.18 -3.82 -25.57
N ALA A 205 -4.05 -2.57 -25.13
CA ALA A 205 -4.34 -1.40 -25.96
C ALA A 205 -3.32 -1.17 -27.09
N HIS A 206 -2.06 -1.58 -26.88
CA HIS A 206 -0.95 -1.37 -27.80
C HIS A 206 -0.12 -2.65 -28.03
N PRO A 207 -0.64 -3.61 -28.82
CA PRO A 207 0.01 -4.93 -28.98
C PRO A 207 1.40 -4.90 -29.62
N THR A 208 1.75 -3.82 -30.31
CA THR A 208 3.07 -3.64 -30.97
C THR A 208 4.09 -2.90 -30.09
N TYR A 209 3.69 -2.44 -28.89
CA TYR A 209 4.59 -1.71 -28.00
C TYR A 209 5.34 -2.68 -27.11
N GLU A 210 6.60 -2.38 -26.83
CA GLU A 210 7.32 -2.97 -25.71
C GLU A 210 6.81 -2.33 -24.42
N ILE A 211 6.38 -3.17 -23.48
CA ILE A 211 5.83 -2.72 -22.21
C ILE A 211 6.85 -2.89 -21.11
N ALA A 212 7.05 -1.85 -20.31
CA ALA A 212 7.90 -1.90 -19.14
C ALA A 212 7.29 -1.22 -17.92
N ILE A 213 7.81 -1.58 -16.75
CA ILE A 213 7.57 -0.91 -15.48
C ILE A 213 8.89 -0.33 -14.97
N GLY A 214 8.93 0.98 -14.70
CA GLY A 214 10.08 1.69 -14.14
C GLY A 214 9.91 1.93 -12.64
N LEU A 215 10.83 1.40 -11.84
CA LEU A 215 10.78 1.49 -10.37
C LEU A 215 12.13 1.95 -9.80
N PRO A 216 12.15 2.66 -8.66
CA PRO A 216 13.33 2.81 -7.82
C PRO A 216 14.01 1.48 -7.53
N ASP A 217 15.34 1.49 -7.52
CA ASP A 217 16.13 0.33 -7.11
C ASP A 217 16.05 0.11 -5.59
N MET A 218 14.98 -0.56 -5.15
CA MET A 218 14.66 -0.80 -3.74
C MET A 218 14.49 -2.29 -3.46
N ARG A 219 14.98 -2.74 -2.30
CA ARG A 219 14.88 -4.15 -1.86
C ARG A 219 13.45 -4.69 -1.94
N THR A 220 12.45 -3.90 -1.57
CA THR A 220 11.04 -4.34 -1.63
C THR A 220 10.57 -4.60 -3.06
N TYR A 221 10.92 -3.76 -4.04
CA TYR A 221 10.55 -4.00 -5.43
C TYR A 221 11.33 -5.17 -6.03
N ARG A 222 12.60 -5.35 -5.67
CA ARG A 222 13.39 -6.53 -6.06
C ARG A 222 12.74 -7.84 -5.59
N LEU A 223 12.35 -7.92 -4.31
CA LEU A 223 11.66 -9.09 -3.75
C LEU A 223 10.28 -9.33 -4.39
N LEU A 224 9.56 -8.27 -4.77
CA LEU A 224 8.29 -8.42 -5.48
C LEU A 224 8.51 -8.97 -6.90
N HIS A 225 9.50 -8.44 -7.62
CA HIS A 225 9.88 -8.94 -8.94
C HIS A 225 10.32 -10.41 -8.90
N GLU A 226 11.17 -10.82 -7.96
CA GLU A 226 11.60 -12.22 -7.84
C GLU A 226 10.42 -13.19 -7.75
N ARG A 227 9.33 -12.78 -7.09
CA ARG A 227 8.12 -13.58 -6.91
C ARG A 227 7.19 -13.58 -8.12
N THR A 228 7.34 -12.64 -9.06
CA THR A 228 6.47 -12.45 -10.22
C THR A 228 7.21 -12.60 -11.56
N ALA A 229 8.52 -12.84 -11.54
CA ALA A 229 9.40 -12.81 -12.70
C ALA A 229 8.94 -13.75 -13.84
N ASN A 230 8.44 -14.95 -13.52
CA ASN A 230 7.97 -15.88 -14.54
C ASN A 230 6.73 -15.35 -15.27
N SER A 231 5.74 -14.84 -14.53
CA SER A 231 4.54 -14.24 -15.13
C SER A 231 4.87 -13.00 -15.94
N LEU A 232 5.74 -12.12 -15.44
CA LEU A 232 6.19 -10.95 -16.20
C LEU A 232 6.88 -11.34 -17.52
N ARG A 233 7.69 -12.40 -17.50
CA ARG A 233 8.35 -12.92 -18.70
C ARG A 233 7.34 -13.47 -19.71
N GLU A 234 6.38 -14.28 -19.26
CA GLU A 234 5.32 -14.82 -20.13
C GLU A 234 4.46 -13.71 -20.75
N LEU A 235 4.19 -12.65 -19.99
CA LEU A 235 3.43 -11.48 -20.44
C LEU A 235 4.28 -10.49 -21.25
N GLN A 236 5.59 -10.74 -21.39
CA GLN A 236 6.55 -9.84 -22.06
C GLN A 236 6.55 -8.42 -21.48
N ILE A 237 6.39 -8.29 -20.16
CA ILE A 237 6.46 -7.01 -19.44
C ILE A 237 7.86 -6.91 -18.80
N ARG A 238 8.64 -5.93 -19.23
CA ARG A 238 10.00 -5.67 -18.72
C ARG A 238 9.95 -4.87 -17.43
N LEU A 239 11.02 -4.96 -16.63
CA LEU A 239 11.17 -4.14 -15.43
C LEU A 239 12.52 -3.41 -15.46
N ALA A 240 12.49 -2.11 -15.20
CA ALA A 240 13.67 -1.27 -15.03
C ALA A 240 13.82 -0.84 -13.57
N PHE A 241 14.96 -1.17 -12.96
CA PHE A 241 15.37 -0.60 -11.69
C PHE A 241 16.23 0.64 -11.90
N ILE A 242 15.84 1.76 -11.31
CA ILE A 242 16.43 3.08 -11.53
C ILE A 242 17.07 3.53 -10.22
N LYS A 243 18.40 3.64 -10.22
CA LYS A 243 19.16 4.13 -9.06
C LYS A 243 19.11 5.66 -9.00
N PRO A 244 19.32 6.28 -7.83
CA PRO A 244 19.44 7.75 -7.71
C PRO A 244 20.55 8.35 -8.58
N SER A 245 21.58 7.57 -8.92
CA SER A 245 22.66 7.97 -9.84
C SER A 245 22.22 8.13 -11.31
N GLY A 246 21.00 7.72 -11.67
CA GLY A 246 20.53 7.67 -13.05
C GLY A 246 20.99 6.43 -13.82
N GLU A 247 21.62 5.46 -13.14
CA GLU A 247 21.85 4.13 -13.69
C GLU A 247 20.53 3.36 -13.74
N VAL A 248 20.25 2.75 -14.90
CA VAL A 248 19.05 1.92 -15.11
C VAL A 248 19.47 0.49 -15.40
N SER A 249 19.05 -0.43 -14.53
CA SER A 249 19.22 -1.87 -14.70
C SER A 249 17.93 -2.47 -15.25
N TRP A 250 17.93 -2.85 -16.52
CA TRP A 250 16.84 -3.62 -17.11
C TRP A 250 16.94 -5.06 -16.66
N LEU A 251 15.91 -5.54 -15.98
CA LEU A 251 15.73 -6.96 -15.78
C LEU A 251 15.08 -7.55 -17.04
N PRO A 252 15.59 -8.71 -17.50
CA PRO A 252 15.20 -9.22 -18.79
C PRO A 252 13.69 -9.50 -18.84
N GLY A 253 13.08 -8.99 -19.90
CA GLY A 253 11.96 -9.62 -20.56
C GLY A 253 12.15 -9.44 -22.07
N PRO A 254 11.85 -10.46 -22.86
CA PRO A 254 12.61 -11.72 -23.04
C PRO A 254 13.96 -11.52 -23.79
N LEU A 255 14.60 -12.65 -24.15
CA LEU A 255 15.52 -12.80 -25.31
C LEU A 255 14.76 -12.58 -26.62
#